data_AF-A0A3M0ZVD2-F1
#
_entry.id   AF-A0A3M0ZVD2-F1
#
_cell.length_a   1.000
_cell.length_b   1.000
_cell.length_c   1.000
_cell.angle_alpha   90.00
_cell.angle_beta   90.00
_cell.angle_gamma   90.00
#
_symmetry.space_group_name_H-M   'P 1'
#
loop_
_entity.id
_entity.type
_entity.pdbx_description
1 polymer ?
#
loop_
_entity_poly.entity_id
_entity_poly.type
_entity_poly.pdbx_seq_one_letter_code
_entity_poly.pdbx_strand_id
1 'polypeptide(L)'
;MKVSDLFVKCLENEGVQYIFGVPGEENEDLLFSLEESSIQFVPCRHEQGAAFIANVWGRLTGRAGVCLSTLGPGATNLITGVADANLDKAPLVAITAQGGLTRLHHESHQYLDVVNTFRPITKWNSAVNSPEVVCEIVRKAFKVAELEKPGATHIELSEDMAKQEARQKLQPIPPKRVRRPGPDYKAINRMVSLLMTARRPLVIAGNGAIRKLASKHLTQLATTHKIPVVSTFMGKGAISDRLEYSLLSIGLGFKDYVIEAVEKADLILTVGYDIAEYPPEKWNPNGNKKIIHIDFVPAEVYTHYDPEVEVVGDISGSLWALNQRLVDGDLHFDCDWYQPVRHRILDDIASYDLQEGQPFTIPG
;
A
#
# COMPACT_ATOMS: atom_id res chain seq x y z
N MET A 1 -23.12 -24.15 14.49
CA MET A 1 -23.02 -23.45 13.20
C MET A 1 -21.74 -23.93 12.56
N LYS A 2 -21.75 -24.05 11.23
CA LYS A 2 -20.57 -24.49 10.50
C LYS A 2 -19.45 -23.47 10.67
N VAL A 3 -18.22 -23.94 10.57
CA VAL A 3 -17.04 -23.05 10.54
C VAL A 3 -17.16 -22.04 9.40
N SER A 4 -17.68 -22.44 8.23
CA SER A 4 -17.94 -21.51 7.12
C SER A 4 -18.89 -20.37 7.51
N ASP A 5 -19.96 -20.64 8.26
CA ASP A 5 -20.90 -19.61 8.76
C ASP A 5 -20.18 -18.64 9.71
N LEU A 6 -19.37 -19.18 10.62
CA LEU A 6 -18.59 -18.38 11.56
C LEU A 6 -17.53 -17.54 10.84
N PHE A 7 -16.89 -18.11 9.82
CA PHE A 7 -15.90 -17.43 9.00
C PHE A 7 -16.52 -16.22 8.29
N VAL A 8 -17.68 -16.40 7.64
CA VAL A 8 -18.43 -15.33 6.98
C VAL A 8 -18.83 -14.25 7.98
N LYS A 9 -19.35 -14.62 9.17
CA LYS A 9 -19.64 -13.64 10.23
C LYS A 9 -18.40 -12.85 10.68
N CYS A 10 -17.23 -13.47 10.66
CA CYS A 10 -15.98 -12.76 10.93
C CYS A 10 -15.65 -11.76 9.82
N LEU A 11 -15.84 -12.13 8.54
CA LEU A 11 -15.68 -11.20 7.41
C LEU A 11 -16.65 -10.01 7.47
N GLU A 12 -17.92 -10.26 7.81
CA GLU A 12 -18.92 -9.20 8.03
C GLU A 12 -18.51 -8.26 9.17
N ASN A 13 -17.96 -8.80 10.25
CA ASN A 13 -17.45 -8.02 11.38
C ASN A 13 -16.20 -7.18 11.03
N GLU A 14 -15.41 -7.59 10.04
CA GLU A 14 -14.35 -6.76 9.42
C GLU A 14 -14.93 -5.70 8.45
N GLY A 15 -16.23 -5.77 8.19
CA GLY A 15 -17.00 -4.91 7.30
C GLY A 15 -16.70 -5.16 5.82
N VAL A 16 -16.32 -6.39 5.46
CA VAL A 16 -16.18 -6.80 4.06
C VAL A 16 -17.52 -6.56 3.35
N GLN A 17 -17.46 -5.97 2.16
CA GLN A 17 -18.65 -5.71 1.33
C GLN A 17 -18.66 -6.58 0.08
N TYR A 18 -17.47 -6.86 -0.46
CA TYR A 18 -17.30 -7.61 -1.70
C TYR A 18 -16.21 -8.67 -1.53
N ILE A 19 -16.45 -9.83 -2.11
CA ILE A 19 -15.43 -10.86 -2.32
C ILE A 19 -15.36 -11.14 -3.81
N PHE A 20 -14.17 -11.00 -4.39
CA PHE A 20 -13.93 -11.25 -5.81
C PHE A 20 -13.33 -12.65 -5.95
N GLY A 21 -13.86 -13.50 -6.82
CA GLY A 21 -13.28 -14.84 -6.91
C GLY A 21 -13.86 -15.73 -7.98
N VAL A 22 -13.30 -16.93 -8.07
CA VAL A 22 -13.80 -18.02 -8.91
C VAL A 22 -14.25 -19.16 -7.99
N PRO A 23 -15.50 -19.65 -8.11
CA PRO A 23 -16.01 -20.74 -7.28
C PRO A 23 -15.38 -22.08 -7.69
N GLY A 24 -15.32 -23.02 -6.74
CA GLY A 24 -14.91 -24.41 -6.96
C GLY A 24 -15.52 -25.35 -5.93
N GLU A 25 -15.31 -26.65 -6.09
CA GLU A 25 -15.90 -27.66 -5.20
C GLU A 25 -15.43 -27.48 -3.74
N GLU A 26 -14.14 -27.22 -3.54
CA GLU A 26 -13.54 -27.20 -2.21
C GLU A 26 -13.85 -25.92 -1.40
N ASN A 27 -14.42 -24.88 -2.02
CA ASN A 27 -14.97 -23.72 -1.32
C ASN A 27 -16.50 -23.65 -1.35
N GLU A 28 -17.20 -24.72 -1.78
CA GLU A 28 -18.65 -24.76 -1.89
C GLU A 28 -19.37 -24.37 -0.57
N ASP A 29 -18.96 -24.95 0.57
CA ASP A 29 -19.56 -24.61 1.86
C ASP A 29 -19.41 -23.14 2.25
N LEU A 30 -18.27 -22.53 1.90
CA LEU A 30 -18.05 -21.11 2.13
C LEU A 30 -18.97 -20.27 1.23
N LEU A 31 -19.18 -20.67 -0.03
CA LEU A 31 -20.08 -20.00 -0.96
C LEU A 31 -21.53 -20.09 -0.49
N PHE A 32 -21.99 -21.23 0.02
CA PHE A 32 -23.33 -21.35 0.60
C PHE A 32 -23.50 -20.48 1.85
N SER A 33 -22.50 -20.42 2.73
CA SER A 33 -22.54 -19.50 3.88
C SER A 33 -22.54 -18.03 3.46
N LEU A 34 -21.94 -17.68 2.31
CA LEU A 34 -21.97 -16.33 1.75
C LEU A 34 -23.34 -15.96 1.15
N GLU A 35 -24.12 -16.93 0.67
CA GLU A 35 -25.46 -16.68 0.11
C GLU A 35 -26.42 -16.06 1.16
N GLU A 36 -26.24 -16.43 2.43
CA GLU A 36 -27.01 -15.91 3.57
C GLU A 36 -26.41 -14.62 4.19
N SER A 37 -25.35 -14.06 3.59
CA SER A 37 -24.61 -12.91 4.08
C SER A 37 -25.01 -11.61 3.39
N SER A 38 -24.67 -10.49 4.04
CA SER A 38 -24.68 -9.16 3.40
C SER A 38 -23.52 -8.93 2.42
N ILE A 39 -22.52 -9.82 2.42
CA ILE A 39 -21.35 -9.72 1.53
C ILE A 39 -21.74 -10.12 0.12
N GLN A 40 -21.45 -9.27 -0.86
CA GLN A 40 -21.69 -9.58 -2.27
C GLN A 40 -20.49 -10.36 -2.85
N PHE A 41 -20.74 -11.59 -3.29
CA PHE A 41 -19.77 -12.34 -4.10
C PHE A 41 -19.79 -11.85 -5.56
N VAL A 42 -18.62 -11.53 -6.10
CA VAL A 42 -18.43 -11.04 -7.46
C VAL A 42 -17.68 -12.11 -8.26
N PRO A 43 -18.39 -12.95 -9.04
CA PRO A 43 -17.77 -14.03 -9.80
C PRO A 43 -16.90 -13.45 -10.93
N CYS A 44 -15.60 -13.71 -10.84
CA CYS A 44 -14.61 -13.35 -11.85
C CYS A 44 -14.48 -14.47 -12.88
N ARG A 45 -13.76 -14.20 -13.99
CA ARG A 45 -13.46 -15.21 -15.02
C ARG A 45 -12.06 -15.83 -14.89
N HIS A 46 -11.24 -15.25 -14.01
CA HIS A 46 -9.90 -15.72 -13.68
C HIS A 46 -9.52 -15.18 -12.31
N GLU A 47 -8.87 -15.98 -11.47
CA GLU A 47 -8.52 -15.61 -10.09
C GLU A 47 -7.51 -14.45 -10.06
N GLN A 48 -6.58 -14.41 -11.01
CA GLN A 48 -5.68 -13.26 -11.17
C GLN A 48 -6.44 -11.92 -11.28
N GLY A 49 -7.53 -11.88 -12.06
CA GLY A 49 -8.37 -10.71 -12.17
C GLY A 49 -9.06 -10.37 -10.84
N ALA A 50 -9.52 -11.38 -10.10
CA ALA A 50 -10.10 -11.20 -8.77
C ALA A 50 -9.08 -10.60 -7.78
N ALA A 51 -7.84 -11.08 -7.77
CA ALA A 51 -6.77 -10.56 -6.94
C ALA A 51 -6.43 -9.10 -7.27
N PHE A 52 -6.38 -8.73 -8.55
CA PHE A 52 -6.15 -7.34 -8.95
C PHE A 52 -7.30 -6.41 -8.57
N ILE A 53 -8.56 -6.85 -8.68
CA ILE A 53 -9.71 -6.04 -8.23
C ILE A 53 -9.63 -5.82 -6.70
N ALA A 54 -9.35 -6.87 -5.93
CA ALA A 54 -9.17 -6.78 -4.48
C ALA A 54 -8.00 -5.84 -4.10
N ASN A 55 -6.90 -5.91 -4.83
CA ASN A 55 -5.74 -5.03 -4.64
C ASN A 55 -6.12 -3.56 -4.84
N VAL A 56 -6.75 -3.23 -5.97
CA VAL A 56 -7.19 -1.84 -6.26
C VAL A 56 -8.22 -1.36 -5.24
N TRP A 57 -9.17 -2.21 -4.84
CA TRP A 57 -10.09 -1.91 -3.74
C TRP A 57 -9.34 -1.54 -2.45
N GLY A 58 -8.30 -2.31 -2.12
CA GLY A 58 -7.40 -2.04 -1.01
C GLY A 58 -6.75 -0.67 -1.06
N ARG A 59 -6.21 -0.29 -2.23
CA ARG A 59 -5.56 1.00 -2.45
C ARG A 59 -6.54 2.17 -2.31
N LEU A 60 -7.71 2.07 -2.92
CA LEU A 60 -8.69 3.16 -2.97
C LEU A 60 -9.38 3.40 -1.62
N THR A 61 -9.71 2.33 -0.89
CA THR A 61 -10.48 2.43 0.36
C THR A 61 -9.59 2.47 1.60
N GLY A 62 -8.36 1.96 1.50
CA GLY A 62 -7.48 1.73 2.64
C GLY A 62 -8.01 0.66 3.61
N ARG A 63 -8.93 -0.20 3.16
CA ARG A 63 -9.49 -1.37 3.85
C ARG A 63 -9.14 -2.62 3.04
N ALA A 64 -8.91 -3.76 3.68
CA ALA A 64 -8.49 -4.95 2.94
C ALA A 64 -9.52 -5.39 1.88
N GLY A 65 -9.08 -5.46 0.61
CA GLY A 65 -9.85 -6.14 -0.42
C GLY A 65 -9.74 -7.65 -0.27
N VAL A 66 -10.80 -8.39 -0.61
CA VAL A 66 -10.86 -9.84 -0.42
C VAL A 66 -10.95 -10.55 -1.77
N CYS A 67 -10.00 -11.45 -2.03
CA CYS A 67 -10.06 -12.34 -3.19
C CYS A 67 -10.14 -13.81 -2.77
N LEU A 68 -10.83 -14.63 -3.56
CA LEU A 68 -11.14 -16.02 -3.24
C LEU A 68 -10.86 -16.95 -4.42
N SER A 69 -10.27 -18.11 -4.15
CA SER A 69 -10.11 -19.21 -5.11
C SER A 69 -10.38 -20.57 -4.48
N THR A 70 -10.50 -21.59 -5.31
CA THR A 70 -10.35 -22.99 -4.86
C THR A 70 -8.86 -23.34 -4.60
N LEU A 71 -8.55 -24.61 -4.38
CA LEU A 71 -7.19 -25.16 -4.19
C LEU A 71 -6.36 -25.16 -5.49
N GLY A 72 -5.11 -25.62 -5.38
CA GLY A 72 -4.26 -25.97 -6.51
C GLY A 72 -4.14 -24.85 -7.56
N PRO A 73 -4.63 -25.05 -8.81
CA PRO A 73 -4.49 -24.08 -9.88
C PRO A 73 -5.16 -22.73 -9.55
N GLY A 74 -6.32 -22.74 -8.88
CA GLY A 74 -7.01 -21.51 -8.49
C GLY A 74 -6.18 -20.69 -7.51
N ALA A 75 -5.60 -21.36 -6.51
CA ALA A 75 -4.67 -20.72 -5.57
C ALA A 75 -3.43 -20.17 -6.29
N THR A 76 -2.84 -20.92 -7.23
CA THR A 76 -1.68 -20.42 -7.99
C THR A 76 -2.01 -19.26 -8.91
N ASN A 77 -3.25 -19.18 -9.42
CA ASN A 77 -3.70 -18.05 -10.25
C ASN A 77 -3.86 -16.75 -9.46
N LEU A 78 -4.05 -16.81 -8.13
CA LEU A 78 -4.07 -15.61 -7.27
C LEU A 78 -2.67 -15.01 -7.04
N ILE A 79 -1.60 -15.81 -7.14
CA ILE A 79 -0.23 -15.45 -6.70
C ILE A 79 0.20 -14.09 -7.24
N THR A 80 0.07 -13.85 -8.55
CA THR A 80 0.56 -12.60 -9.16
C THR A 80 -0.15 -11.37 -8.61
N GLY A 81 -1.48 -11.40 -8.47
CA GLY A 81 -2.22 -10.24 -7.95
C GLY A 81 -2.02 -10.03 -6.44
N VAL A 82 -1.82 -11.11 -5.68
CA VAL A 82 -1.51 -11.06 -4.24
C VAL A 82 -0.10 -10.53 -4.01
N ALA A 83 0.89 -10.99 -4.80
CA ALA A 83 2.26 -10.48 -4.77
C ALA A 83 2.31 -9.00 -5.11
N ASP A 84 1.61 -8.57 -6.17
CA ASP A 84 1.49 -7.16 -6.55
C ASP A 84 0.93 -6.31 -5.40
N ALA A 85 -0.17 -6.74 -4.78
CA ALA A 85 -0.74 -6.05 -3.62
C ALA A 85 0.26 -5.92 -2.46
N ASN A 86 1.04 -6.98 -2.17
CA ASN A 86 2.00 -6.95 -1.09
C ASN A 86 3.23 -6.07 -1.38
N LEU A 87 3.72 -6.09 -2.62
CA LEU A 87 4.85 -5.26 -3.05
C LEU A 87 4.47 -3.77 -3.05
N ASP A 88 3.28 -3.45 -3.57
CA ASP A 88 2.75 -2.09 -3.65
C ASP A 88 2.06 -1.61 -2.36
N LYS A 89 2.16 -2.38 -1.29
CA LYS A 89 1.64 -2.04 0.05
C LYS A 89 0.13 -1.77 0.07
N ALA A 90 -0.64 -2.53 -0.71
CA ALA A 90 -2.09 -2.52 -0.71
C ALA A 90 -2.64 -3.56 0.30
N PRO A 91 -3.61 -3.19 1.16
CA PRO A 91 -4.22 -4.14 2.08
C PRO A 91 -5.08 -5.15 1.31
N LEU A 92 -4.78 -6.44 1.47
CA LEU A 92 -5.50 -7.53 0.82
C LEU A 92 -5.56 -8.77 1.71
N VAL A 93 -6.68 -9.50 1.68
CA VAL A 93 -6.83 -10.83 2.29
C VAL A 93 -7.21 -11.82 1.20
N ALA A 94 -6.30 -12.73 0.87
CA ALA A 94 -6.57 -13.84 -0.04
C ALA A 94 -7.13 -15.04 0.73
N ILE A 95 -8.18 -15.65 0.21
CA ILE A 95 -8.79 -16.87 0.77
C ILE A 95 -8.65 -17.98 -0.26
N THR A 96 -8.05 -19.10 0.12
CA THR A 96 -7.96 -20.29 -0.75
C THR A 96 -8.63 -21.47 -0.09
N ALA A 97 -9.31 -22.28 -0.90
CA ALA A 97 -9.74 -23.60 -0.47
C ALA A 97 -8.56 -24.57 -0.35
N GLN A 98 -8.81 -25.72 0.26
CA GLN A 98 -7.90 -26.87 0.25
C GLN A 98 -8.70 -28.18 0.38
N GLY A 99 -8.14 -29.27 -0.13
CA GLY A 99 -8.70 -30.60 0.11
C GLY A 99 -8.69 -30.98 1.59
N GLY A 100 -9.59 -31.87 1.99
CA GLY A 100 -9.71 -32.27 3.40
C GLY A 100 -8.44 -32.86 4.01
N LEU A 101 -8.22 -32.67 5.32
CA LEU A 101 -6.98 -33.07 6.02
C LEU A 101 -6.68 -34.57 5.90
N THR A 102 -7.71 -35.40 5.80
CA THR A 102 -7.60 -36.86 5.63
C THR A 102 -7.08 -37.27 4.25
N ARG A 103 -7.08 -36.37 3.26
CA ARG A 103 -6.59 -36.64 1.88
C ARG A 103 -5.12 -36.24 1.71
N LEU A 104 -4.54 -35.52 2.66
CA LEU A 104 -3.19 -34.91 2.56
C LEU A 104 -2.02 -35.90 2.53
N HIS A 105 -2.21 -37.15 2.97
CA HIS A 105 -1.15 -38.16 3.05
C HIS A 105 -1.10 -39.12 1.84
N HIS A 106 -1.95 -38.89 0.84
CA HIS A 106 -1.97 -39.62 -0.43
C HIS A 106 -1.70 -38.65 -1.59
N GLU A 107 -1.42 -39.18 -2.79
CA GLU A 107 -1.52 -38.37 -4.00
C GLU A 107 -2.96 -37.87 -4.15
N SER A 108 -3.21 -36.64 -3.69
CA SER A 108 -4.52 -36.00 -3.77
C SER A 108 -4.57 -35.09 -5.00
N HIS A 109 -5.66 -35.18 -5.75
CA HIS A 109 -5.91 -34.34 -6.91
C HIS A 109 -5.77 -32.86 -6.54
N GLN A 110 -4.96 -32.11 -7.31
CA GLN A 110 -4.73 -30.66 -7.18
C GLN A 110 -4.18 -30.18 -5.82
N TYR A 111 -3.67 -31.09 -4.97
CA TYR A 111 -3.02 -30.69 -3.73
C TYR A 111 -1.73 -29.91 -4.00
N LEU A 112 -1.59 -28.78 -3.30
CA LEU A 112 -0.39 -27.96 -3.27
C LEU A 112 -0.23 -27.39 -1.85
N ASP A 113 1.00 -27.23 -1.39
CA ASP A 113 1.29 -26.49 -0.17
C ASP A 113 1.12 -24.97 -0.41
N VAL A 114 -0.13 -24.53 -0.37
CA VAL A 114 -0.50 -23.14 -0.68
C VAL A 114 0.08 -22.18 0.37
N VAL A 115 0.06 -22.57 1.65
CA VAL A 115 0.62 -21.74 2.73
C VAL A 115 2.11 -21.47 2.51
N ASN A 116 2.94 -22.46 2.19
CA ASN A 116 4.35 -22.19 1.90
C ASN A 116 4.55 -21.46 0.57
N THR A 117 3.69 -21.70 -0.43
CA THR A 117 3.73 -20.98 -1.71
C THR A 117 3.44 -19.48 -1.55
N PHE A 118 2.51 -19.11 -0.67
CA PHE A 118 2.13 -17.70 -0.42
C PHE A 118 3.02 -16.99 0.59
N ARG A 119 3.85 -17.72 1.35
CA ARG A 119 4.71 -17.15 2.40
C ARG A 119 5.63 -16.02 1.91
N PRO A 120 6.32 -16.11 0.76
CA PRO A 120 7.22 -15.02 0.32
C PRO A 120 6.47 -13.79 -0.22
N ILE A 121 5.18 -13.90 -0.50
CA ILE A 121 4.38 -12.84 -1.15
C ILE A 121 3.28 -12.27 -0.25
N THR A 122 3.29 -12.61 1.05
CA THR A 122 2.33 -12.09 2.03
C THR A 122 3.03 -11.65 3.32
N LYS A 123 2.44 -10.69 4.04
CA LYS A 123 2.89 -10.29 5.38
C LYS A 123 2.65 -11.36 6.43
N TRP A 124 1.59 -12.15 6.22
CA TRP A 124 1.18 -13.22 7.11
C TRP A 124 0.24 -14.16 6.38
N ASN A 125 0.37 -15.45 6.66
CA ASN A 125 -0.57 -16.46 6.19
C ASN A 125 -0.78 -17.58 7.20
N SER A 126 -1.89 -18.30 7.08
CA SER A 126 -2.20 -19.45 7.91
C SER A 126 -3.29 -20.32 7.29
N ALA A 127 -3.18 -21.64 7.49
CA ALA A 127 -4.32 -22.54 7.37
C ALA A 127 -5.19 -22.50 8.64
N VAL A 128 -6.49 -22.70 8.48
CA VAL A 128 -7.44 -22.93 9.57
C VAL A 128 -7.42 -24.41 9.94
N ASN A 129 -6.66 -24.77 10.98
CA ASN A 129 -6.50 -26.17 11.39
C ASN A 129 -7.42 -26.60 12.52
N SER A 130 -8.19 -25.68 13.12
CA SER A 130 -9.16 -25.97 14.17
C SER A 130 -10.30 -24.95 14.17
N PRO A 131 -11.55 -25.38 14.44
CA PRO A 131 -12.69 -24.47 14.54
C PRO A 131 -12.51 -23.35 15.57
N GLU A 132 -11.77 -23.62 16.65
CA GLU A 132 -11.59 -22.72 17.79
C GLU A 132 -10.78 -21.46 17.45
N VAL A 133 -9.96 -21.48 16.41
CA VAL A 133 -9.06 -20.37 16.05
C VAL A 133 -9.56 -19.49 14.90
N VAL A 134 -10.72 -19.81 14.30
CA VAL A 134 -11.27 -19.12 13.12
C VAL A 134 -11.38 -17.61 13.34
N CYS A 135 -11.98 -17.20 14.45
CA CYS A 135 -12.15 -15.78 14.77
C CYS A 135 -10.82 -15.04 14.91
N GLU A 136 -9.81 -15.70 15.48
CA GLU A 136 -8.48 -15.12 15.69
C GLU A 136 -7.70 -15.00 14.38
N ILE A 137 -7.76 -16.04 13.54
CA ILE A 137 -7.13 -16.06 12.21
C ILE A 137 -7.69 -14.94 11.34
N VAL A 138 -9.02 -14.82 11.22
CA VAL A 138 -9.65 -13.77 10.41
C VAL A 138 -9.28 -12.40 10.97
N ARG A 139 -9.46 -12.16 12.29
CA ARG A 139 -9.11 -10.87 12.90
C ARG A 139 -7.64 -10.52 12.69
N LYS A 140 -6.74 -11.50 12.79
CA LYS A 140 -5.30 -11.27 12.59
C LYS A 140 -4.96 -10.96 11.13
N ALA A 141 -5.55 -11.68 10.16
CA ALA A 141 -5.34 -11.44 8.73
C ALA A 141 -5.65 -9.98 8.37
N PHE A 142 -6.85 -9.51 8.69
CA PHE A 142 -7.29 -8.15 8.42
C PHE A 142 -6.45 -7.12 9.16
N LYS A 143 -6.18 -7.34 10.46
CA LYS A 143 -5.32 -6.44 11.24
C LYS A 143 -3.93 -6.31 10.61
N VAL A 144 -3.29 -7.41 10.19
CA VAL A 144 -1.94 -7.38 9.62
C VAL A 144 -1.95 -6.78 8.21
N ALA A 145 -2.96 -7.10 7.40
CA ALA A 145 -3.11 -6.56 6.05
C ALA A 145 -3.21 -5.02 6.06
N GLU A 146 -3.95 -4.46 7.03
CA GLU A 146 -4.24 -3.02 7.11
C GLU A 146 -3.25 -2.19 7.93
N LEU A 147 -2.45 -2.82 8.80
CA LEU A 147 -1.40 -2.13 9.57
C LEU A 147 -0.29 -1.63 8.65
N GLU A 148 0.23 -0.43 8.92
CA GLU A 148 1.29 0.18 8.12
C GLU A 148 2.64 -0.55 8.30
N LYS A 149 3.43 -0.73 7.23
CA LYS A 149 3.03 -0.58 5.82
C LYS A 149 2.01 -1.69 5.45
N PRO A 150 0.86 -1.40 4.81
CA PRO A 150 -0.15 -2.41 4.48
C PRO A 150 0.42 -3.43 3.50
N GLY A 151 -0.30 -4.52 3.30
CA GLY A 151 0.10 -5.56 2.36
C GLY A 151 -0.87 -6.73 2.36
N ALA A 152 -0.51 -7.78 1.63
CA ALA A 152 -1.37 -8.94 1.49
C ALA A 152 -1.22 -9.91 2.66
N THR A 153 -2.31 -10.58 3.01
CA THR A 153 -2.33 -11.75 3.89
C THR A 153 -3.11 -12.87 3.23
N HIS A 154 -2.95 -14.10 3.73
CA HIS A 154 -3.61 -15.27 3.16
C HIS A 154 -4.20 -16.17 4.25
N ILE A 155 -5.38 -16.70 3.99
CA ILE A 155 -6.04 -17.72 4.82
C ILE A 155 -6.38 -18.92 3.92
N GLU A 156 -5.92 -20.10 4.32
CA GLU A 156 -6.36 -21.35 3.72
C GLU A 156 -7.47 -21.97 4.58
N LEU A 157 -8.61 -22.30 3.97
CA LEU A 157 -9.74 -22.97 4.61
C LEU A 157 -10.05 -24.26 3.84
N SER A 158 -9.79 -25.41 4.46
CA SER A 158 -10.07 -26.71 3.83
C SER A 158 -11.56 -27.04 3.83
N GLU A 159 -12.00 -27.84 2.86
CA GLU A 159 -13.41 -28.24 2.70
C GLU A 159 -13.98 -28.94 3.95
N ASP A 160 -13.18 -29.77 4.61
CA ASP A 160 -13.59 -30.52 5.80
C ASP A 160 -13.68 -29.61 7.02
N MET A 161 -12.75 -28.66 7.14
CA MET A 161 -12.80 -27.63 8.18
C MET A 161 -14.02 -26.75 8.00
N ALA A 162 -14.33 -26.30 6.77
CA ALA A 162 -15.50 -25.48 6.47
C ALA A 162 -16.81 -26.14 6.93
N LYS A 163 -16.94 -27.47 6.72
CA LYS A 163 -18.09 -28.31 7.11
C LYS A 163 -18.19 -28.59 8.61
N GLN A 164 -17.09 -28.49 9.36
CA GLN A 164 -17.10 -28.83 10.78
C GLN A 164 -17.98 -27.89 11.61
N GLU A 165 -18.56 -28.43 12.68
CA GLU A 165 -19.33 -27.66 13.66
C GLU A 165 -18.40 -27.01 14.68
N ALA A 166 -18.51 -25.69 14.84
CA ALA A 166 -17.87 -24.99 15.95
C ALA A 166 -18.57 -25.36 17.27
N ARG A 167 -17.88 -26.13 18.13
CA ARG A 167 -18.46 -26.73 19.36
C ARG A 167 -18.75 -25.71 20.48
N GLN A 168 -18.20 -24.50 20.40
CA GLN A 168 -18.37 -23.42 21.40
C GLN A 168 -19.12 -22.23 20.80
N LYS A 169 -19.74 -21.38 21.65
CA LYS A 169 -20.32 -20.09 21.24
C LYS A 169 -19.23 -19.06 20.89
N LEU A 170 -18.41 -19.37 19.91
CA LEU A 170 -17.42 -18.44 19.36
C LEU A 170 -18.16 -17.26 18.74
N GLN A 171 -17.58 -16.07 18.92
CA GLN A 171 -18.09 -14.83 18.36
C GLN A 171 -16.95 -14.13 17.61
N PRO A 172 -17.25 -13.42 16.52
CA PRO A 172 -16.26 -12.56 15.86
C PRO A 172 -15.58 -11.61 16.84
N ILE A 173 -14.27 -11.46 16.72
CA ILE A 173 -13.51 -10.51 17.53
C ILE A 173 -13.65 -9.13 16.89
N PRO A 174 -14.18 -8.12 17.59
CA PRO A 174 -14.45 -6.82 16.97
C PRO A 174 -13.15 -6.10 16.56
N PRO A 175 -13.10 -5.47 15.37
CA PRO A 175 -11.95 -4.67 14.98
C PRO A 175 -11.84 -3.46 15.90
N LYS A 176 -10.64 -3.23 16.44
CA LYS A 176 -10.31 -2.06 17.26
C LYS A 176 -9.35 -1.16 16.49
N ARG A 177 -9.66 0.14 16.45
CA ARG A 177 -8.77 1.15 15.86
C ARG A 177 -7.51 1.25 16.72
N VAL A 178 -6.37 0.89 16.13
CA VAL A 178 -5.06 1.01 16.78
C VAL A 178 -4.54 2.44 16.62
N ARG A 179 -4.10 3.06 17.72
CA ARG A 179 -3.35 4.32 17.65
C ARG A 179 -1.94 4.02 17.17
N ARG A 180 -1.50 4.80 16.19
CA ARG A 180 -0.16 4.68 15.61
C ARG A 180 0.86 5.40 16.51
N PRO A 181 2.12 4.94 16.57
CA PRO A 181 3.16 5.67 17.25
C PRO A 181 3.29 7.09 16.69
N GLY A 182 3.27 8.09 17.58
CA GLY A 182 3.62 9.46 17.20
C GLY A 182 5.13 9.56 16.92
N PRO A 183 5.56 10.53 16.11
CA PRO A 183 6.97 10.73 15.85
C PRO A 183 7.72 11.19 17.11
N ASP A 184 8.98 10.80 17.22
CA ASP A 184 9.85 11.28 18.29
C ASP A 184 10.09 12.79 18.19
N TYR A 185 9.95 13.50 19.31
CA TYR A 185 10.02 14.96 19.32
C TYR A 185 11.43 15.50 19.00
N LYS A 186 12.49 14.73 19.28
CA LYS A 186 13.88 15.11 18.95
C LYS A 186 14.12 14.93 17.46
N ALA A 187 13.61 13.86 16.85
CA ALA A 187 13.62 13.68 15.39
C ALA A 187 12.89 14.83 14.69
N ILE A 188 11.71 15.23 15.18
CA ILE A 188 11.00 16.41 14.64
C ILE A 188 11.82 17.69 14.83
N ASN A 189 12.47 17.90 16.00
CA ASN A 189 13.31 19.08 16.21
C ASN A 189 14.48 19.12 15.22
N ARG A 190 15.14 17.98 15.00
CA ARG A 190 16.25 17.87 14.05
C ARG A 190 15.80 18.13 12.61
N MET A 191 14.65 17.58 12.20
CA MET A 191 14.04 17.85 10.89
C MET A 191 13.77 19.35 10.71
N VAL A 192 13.17 20.01 11.71
CA VAL A 192 12.92 21.46 11.67
C VAL A 192 14.22 22.25 11.55
N SER A 193 15.25 21.92 12.34
CA SER A 193 16.55 22.60 12.26
C SER A 193 17.20 22.47 10.88
N LEU A 194 17.13 21.30 10.24
CA LEU A 194 17.66 21.10 8.89
C LEU A 194 16.90 21.96 7.88
N LEU A 195 15.56 21.97 7.94
CA LEU A 195 14.72 22.80 7.08
C LEU A 195 15.03 24.30 7.25
N MET A 196 15.16 24.82 8.47
CA MET A 196 15.46 26.23 8.71
C MET A 196 16.78 26.69 8.07
N THR A 197 17.72 25.77 7.85
CA THR A 197 19.01 26.07 7.21
C THR A 197 19.04 25.82 5.70
N ALA A 198 18.00 25.20 5.14
CA ALA A 198 17.91 24.90 3.72
C ALA A 198 17.51 26.13 2.91
N ARG A 199 18.03 26.26 1.69
CA ARG A 199 17.62 27.31 0.74
C ARG A 199 16.68 26.78 -0.33
N ARG A 200 16.84 25.51 -0.73
CA ARG A 200 16.08 24.87 -1.82
C ARG A 200 15.60 23.48 -1.38
N PRO A 201 14.73 23.39 -0.35
CA PRO A 201 14.16 22.12 0.05
C PRO A 201 13.23 21.58 -1.04
N LEU A 202 13.16 20.27 -1.19
CA LEU A 202 12.25 19.59 -2.11
C LEU A 202 11.72 18.32 -1.46
N VAL A 203 10.43 18.04 -1.64
CA VAL A 203 9.81 16.79 -1.16
C VAL A 203 9.78 15.75 -2.26
N ILE A 204 10.21 14.52 -1.96
CA ILE A 204 9.89 13.33 -2.76
C ILE A 204 8.77 12.58 -2.02
N ALA A 205 7.57 12.62 -2.57
CA ALA A 205 6.39 11.96 -2.03
C ALA A 205 6.23 10.56 -2.63
N GLY A 206 6.30 9.53 -1.79
CA GLY A 206 6.07 8.14 -2.21
C GLY A 206 4.68 7.62 -1.86
N ASN A 207 4.52 6.30 -1.95
CA ASN A 207 3.26 5.59 -1.70
C ASN A 207 2.65 5.88 -0.30
N GLY A 208 3.47 6.09 0.72
CA GLY A 208 2.97 6.45 2.06
C GLY A 208 2.33 7.83 2.14
N ALA A 209 2.66 8.75 1.22
CA ALA A 209 2.16 10.13 1.23
C ALA A 209 0.70 10.26 0.74
N ILE A 210 0.21 9.33 -0.08
CA ILE A 210 -1.17 9.34 -0.59
C ILE A 210 -2.19 8.79 0.43
N ARG A 211 -1.72 8.18 1.53
CA ARG A 211 -2.60 7.47 2.46
C ARG A 211 -3.11 8.38 3.57
N LYS A 212 -4.34 8.08 4.02
CA LYS A 212 -4.97 8.70 5.19
C LYS A 212 -4.96 10.24 5.10
N LEU A 213 -4.46 10.93 6.13
CA LEU A 213 -4.40 12.39 6.19
C LEU A 213 -3.01 12.96 5.81
N ALA A 214 -2.07 12.12 5.37
CA ALA A 214 -0.74 12.58 4.96
C ALA A 214 -0.82 13.58 3.81
N SER A 215 -1.61 13.27 2.77
CA SER A 215 -1.86 14.17 1.63
C SER A 215 -2.35 15.56 2.06
N LYS A 216 -3.24 15.64 3.06
CA LYS A 216 -3.74 16.92 3.60
C LYS A 216 -2.61 17.75 4.20
N HIS A 217 -1.80 17.16 5.07
CA HIS A 217 -0.72 17.89 5.74
C HIS A 217 0.48 18.15 4.82
N LEU A 218 0.73 17.28 3.84
CA LEU A 218 1.72 17.51 2.80
C LEU A 218 1.30 18.67 1.89
N THR A 219 0.02 18.72 1.49
CA THR A 219 -0.53 19.85 0.73
C THR A 219 -0.38 21.14 1.53
N GLN A 220 -0.69 21.13 2.83
CA GLN A 220 -0.50 22.29 3.71
C GLN A 220 0.98 22.72 3.79
N LEU A 221 1.90 21.77 3.93
CA LEU A 221 3.35 22.04 3.96
C LEU A 221 3.79 22.73 2.66
N ALA A 222 3.40 22.16 1.51
CA ALA A 222 3.75 22.69 0.20
C ALA A 222 3.17 24.09 -0.03
N THR A 223 1.89 24.32 0.27
CA THR A 223 1.22 25.59 -0.03
C THR A 223 1.56 26.72 0.95
N THR A 224 1.77 26.39 2.23
CA THR A 224 2.08 27.39 3.27
C THR A 224 3.54 27.85 3.16
N HIS A 225 4.45 26.90 2.92
CA HIS A 225 5.89 27.15 2.97
C HIS A 225 6.55 27.14 1.59
N LYS A 226 5.75 27.04 0.51
CA LYS A 226 6.21 27.07 -0.89
C LYS A 226 7.28 26.03 -1.22
N ILE A 227 7.20 24.86 -0.60
CA ILE A 227 8.15 23.77 -0.84
C ILE A 227 7.65 22.93 -2.03
N PRO A 228 8.44 22.78 -3.12
CA PRO A 228 8.06 21.95 -4.24
C PRO A 228 8.02 20.47 -3.87
N VAL A 229 7.07 19.75 -4.46
CA VAL A 229 6.83 18.33 -4.25
C VAL A 229 6.91 17.62 -5.59
N VAL A 230 7.73 16.58 -5.67
CA VAL A 230 7.67 15.59 -6.74
C VAL A 230 7.12 14.29 -6.18
N SER A 231 6.21 13.63 -6.89
CA SER A 231 5.71 12.33 -6.50
C SER A 231 6.45 11.21 -7.24
N THR A 232 6.73 10.08 -6.60
CA THR A 232 6.95 8.84 -7.36
C THR A 232 5.66 8.48 -8.13
N PHE A 233 5.70 7.48 -9.01
CA PHE A 233 4.46 6.97 -9.62
C PHE A 233 3.45 6.47 -8.58
N MET A 234 3.93 5.84 -7.51
CA MET A 234 3.08 5.33 -6.43
C MET A 234 2.59 6.43 -5.48
N GLY A 235 3.34 7.53 -5.37
CA GLY A 235 2.94 8.72 -4.62
C GLY A 235 2.07 9.70 -5.42
N LYS A 236 1.75 9.39 -6.68
CA LYS A 236 0.98 10.30 -7.54
C LYS A 236 -0.40 10.58 -6.93
N GLY A 237 -0.76 11.87 -6.86
CA GLY A 237 -1.97 12.33 -6.19
C GLY A 237 -1.79 12.66 -4.71
N ALA A 238 -0.57 12.55 -4.14
CA ALA A 238 -0.30 12.97 -2.76
C ALA A 238 -0.56 14.47 -2.58
N ILE A 239 -0.31 15.25 -3.63
CA ILE A 239 -0.84 16.60 -3.82
C ILE A 239 -1.45 16.72 -5.23
N SER A 240 -2.26 17.74 -5.47
CA SER A 240 -2.83 18.00 -6.80
C SER A 240 -1.78 18.57 -7.76
N ASP A 241 -1.67 18.01 -8.97
CA ASP A 241 -0.77 18.51 -10.03
C ASP A 241 -1.15 19.91 -10.56
N ARG A 242 -2.37 20.37 -10.23
CA ARG A 242 -2.81 21.75 -10.51
C ARG A 242 -2.13 22.78 -9.61
N LEU A 243 -1.59 22.37 -8.46
CA LEU A 243 -0.87 23.26 -7.55
C LEU A 243 0.46 23.65 -8.17
N GLU A 244 0.83 24.91 -8.01
CA GLU A 244 2.11 25.46 -8.47
C GLU A 244 3.31 24.72 -7.86
N TYR A 245 3.13 24.15 -6.66
CA TYR A 245 4.17 23.43 -5.94
C TYR A 245 4.34 21.97 -6.39
N SER A 246 3.49 21.43 -7.28
CA SER A 246 3.74 20.10 -7.86
C SER A 246 4.79 20.18 -8.96
N LEU A 247 5.77 19.28 -8.94
CA LEU A 247 6.67 19.03 -10.07
C LEU A 247 6.29 17.75 -10.82
N LEU A 248 5.03 17.33 -10.67
CA LEU A 248 4.47 16.11 -11.24
C LEU A 248 5.23 14.89 -10.72
N SER A 249 5.68 14.00 -11.62
CA SER A 249 6.13 12.68 -11.24
C SER A 249 7.59 12.42 -11.61
N ILE A 250 8.29 11.68 -10.75
CA ILE A 250 9.61 11.11 -10.98
C ILE A 250 9.52 9.59 -10.91
N GLY A 251 10.42 8.89 -11.60
CA GLY A 251 10.38 7.43 -11.65
C GLY A 251 10.91 6.86 -12.97
N LEU A 252 11.00 7.70 -14.00
CA LEU A 252 11.57 7.29 -15.28
C LEU A 252 13.08 7.05 -15.12
N GLY A 253 13.56 5.93 -15.67
CA GLY A 253 14.95 5.49 -15.56
C GLY A 253 15.95 6.31 -16.38
N PHE A 254 15.50 7.39 -17.02
CA PHE A 254 16.28 8.32 -17.83
C PHE A 254 16.16 9.76 -17.30
N LYS A 255 17.06 10.64 -17.73
CA LYS A 255 17.10 12.04 -17.29
C LYS A 255 15.90 12.79 -17.87
N ASP A 256 15.02 13.27 -16.99
CA ASP A 256 13.81 14.04 -17.31
C ASP A 256 13.84 15.41 -16.61
N TYR A 257 13.07 16.40 -17.05
CA TYR A 257 13.09 17.78 -16.54
C TYR A 257 13.02 17.86 -15.00
N VAL A 258 12.20 17.01 -14.39
CA VAL A 258 12.01 16.97 -12.94
C VAL A 258 13.29 16.68 -12.16
N ILE A 259 14.23 15.92 -12.74
CA ILE A 259 15.49 15.58 -12.08
C ILE A 259 16.38 16.80 -11.89
N GLU A 260 16.28 17.81 -12.77
CA GLU A 260 17.03 19.05 -12.62
C GLU A 260 16.66 19.78 -11.33
N ALA A 261 15.40 19.66 -10.88
CA ALA A 261 14.98 20.23 -9.62
C ALA A 261 15.62 19.48 -8.45
N VAL A 262 15.63 18.14 -8.49
CA VAL A 262 16.28 17.30 -7.49
C VAL A 262 17.80 17.56 -7.43
N GLU A 263 18.45 17.74 -8.58
CA GLU A 263 19.87 18.11 -8.69
C GLU A 263 20.18 19.45 -8.00
N LYS A 264 19.28 20.44 -8.10
CA LYS A 264 19.46 21.78 -7.48
C LYS A 264 19.10 21.83 -5.99
N ALA A 265 18.22 20.94 -5.53
CA ALA A 265 17.80 20.88 -4.14
C ALA A 265 18.99 20.61 -3.19
N ASP A 266 19.06 21.35 -2.09
CA ASP A 266 20.09 21.21 -1.05
C ASP A 266 19.64 20.36 0.15
N LEU A 267 18.34 20.09 0.24
CA LEU A 267 17.71 19.22 1.23
C LEU A 267 16.53 18.48 0.59
N ILE A 268 16.52 17.15 0.71
CA ILE A 268 15.43 16.30 0.23
C ILE A 268 14.62 15.77 1.41
N LEU A 269 13.31 16.00 1.40
CA LEU A 269 12.37 15.41 2.33
C LEU A 269 11.67 14.24 1.64
N THR A 270 12.02 13.02 1.99
CA THR A 270 11.29 11.85 1.51
C THR A 270 10.11 11.54 2.43
N VAL A 271 8.90 11.55 1.89
CA VAL A 271 7.65 11.34 2.65
C VAL A 271 6.98 10.06 2.18
N GLY A 272 6.97 9.03 3.03
CA GLY A 272 6.39 7.73 2.72
C GLY A 272 6.99 7.07 1.49
N TYR A 273 8.27 7.33 1.23
CA TYR A 273 9.02 6.89 0.07
C TYR A 273 9.59 5.49 0.29
N ASP A 274 9.36 4.61 -0.66
CA ASP A 274 9.99 3.31 -0.75
C ASP A 274 11.07 3.33 -1.84
N ILE A 275 12.28 2.83 -1.54
CA ILE A 275 13.38 2.78 -2.50
C ILE A 275 13.03 1.93 -3.73
N ALA A 276 12.09 0.98 -3.59
CA ALA A 276 11.57 0.18 -4.69
C ALA A 276 10.75 0.99 -5.71
N GLU A 277 10.18 2.14 -5.31
CA GLU A 277 9.40 3.00 -6.20
C GLU A 277 10.29 3.74 -7.20
N TYR A 278 11.47 4.18 -6.77
CA TYR A 278 12.47 4.80 -7.63
C TYR A 278 13.85 4.76 -6.97
N PRO A 279 14.83 4.00 -7.47
CA PRO A 279 16.10 3.79 -6.77
C PRO A 279 16.87 5.09 -6.46
N PRO A 280 17.40 5.27 -5.23
CA PRO A 280 18.18 6.44 -4.85
C PRO A 280 19.39 6.74 -5.72
N GLU A 281 20.02 5.73 -6.33
CA GLU A 281 21.10 5.94 -7.31
C GLU A 281 20.69 6.81 -8.52
N LYS A 282 19.39 6.84 -8.86
CA LYS A 282 18.87 7.60 -10.00
C LYS A 282 18.67 9.08 -9.68
N TRP A 283 18.46 9.43 -8.41
CA TRP A 283 18.21 10.81 -7.98
C TRP A 283 19.23 11.41 -7.01
N ASN A 284 20.04 10.56 -6.40
CA ASN A 284 21.19 10.88 -5.58
C ASN A 284 22.42 10.06 -6.02
N PRO A 285 22.83 10.14 -7.31
CA PRO A 285 23.91 9.31 -7.85
C PRO A 285 25.25 9.49 -7.14
N ASN A 286 25.49 10.66 -6.54
CA ASN A 286 26.72 10.96 -5.80
C ASN A 286 26.62 10.66 -4.30
N GLY A 287 25.44 10.26 -3.79
CA GLY A 287 25.24 9.98 -2.36
C GLY A 287 25.44 11.18 -1.44
N ASN A 288 25.34 12.42 -1.95
CA ASN A 288 25.76 13.64 -1.25
C ASN A 288 24.61 14.60 -0.91
N LYS A 289 23.36 14.22 -1.22
CA LYS A 289 22.18 14.98 -0.81
C LYS A 289 21.94 14.82 0.69
N LYS A 290 21.62 15.92 1.38
CA LYS A 290 21.05 15.87 2.73
C LYS A 290 19.62 15.37 2.63
N ILE A 291 19.29 14.32 3.40
CA ILE A 291 18.00 13.64 3.32
C ILE A 291 17.32 13.63 4.68
N ILE A 292 16.02 13.91 4.70
CA ILE A 292 15.11 13.70 5.83
C ILE A 292 14.16 12.57 5.43
N HIS A 293 14.16 11.49 6.20
CA HIS A 293 13.27 10.35 5.97
C HIS A 293 12.05 10.43 6.88
N ILE A 294 10.84 10.37 6.33
CA ILE A 294 9.58 10.33 7.08
C ILE A 294 8.77 9.12 6.61
N ASP A 295 8.70 8.07 7.43
CA ASP A 295 7.94 6.85 7.12
C ASP A 295 7.52 6.14 8.43
N PHE A 296 6.71 5.09 8.30
CA PHE A 296 6.32 4.19 9.38
C PHE A 296 7.43 3.24 9.83
N VAL A 297 8.45 3.06 9.00
CA VAL A 297 9.59 2.18 9.23
C VAL A 297 10.88 2.99 9.09
N PRO A 298 12.00 2.55 9.70
CA PRO A 298 13.31 3.13 9.43
C PRO A 298 13.67 3.07 7.94
N ALA A 299 14.60 3.93 7.52
CA ALA A 299 15.16 3.91 6.19
C ALA A 299 15.90 2.59 5.91
N GLU A 300 15.85 2.13 4.66
CA GLU A 300 16.63 0.97 4.22
C GLU A 300 18.12 1.33 4.12
N VAL A 301 18.99 0.37 4.41
CA VAL A 301 20.44 0.53 4.27
C VAL A 301 20.79 0.48 2.79
N TYR A 302 21.07 1.64 2.20
CA TYR A 302 21.41 1.75 0.79
C TYR A 302 22.41 2.89 0.55
N THR A 303 23.49 2.64 -0.20
CA THR A 303 24.63 3.56 -0.34
C THR A 303 24.24 4.98 -0.80
N HIS A 304 23.20 5.09 -1.62
CA HIS A 304 22.72 6.37 -2.17
C HIS A 304 21.60 6.99 -1.33
N TYR A 305 21.27 6.41 -0.17
CA TYR A 305 20.18 6.84 0.71
C TYR A 305 20.63 6.77 2.17
N ASP A 306 21.26 7.86 2.61
CA ASP A 306 21.77 8.03 3.97
C ASP A 306 21.09 9.25 4.62
N PRO A 307 19.95 9.08 5.32
CA PRO A 307 19.23 10.17 5.94
C PRO A 307 19.99 10.82 7.11
N GLU A 308 20.05 12.15 7.11
CA GLU A 308 20.55 12.97 8.22
C GLU A 308 19.67 12.84 9.48
N VAL A 309 18.40 12.51 9.27
CA VAL A 309 17.42 12.21 10.30
C VAL A 309 16.32 11.31 9.74
N GLU A 310 15.94 10.33 10.54
CA GLU A 310 14.77 9.49 10.31
C GLU A 310 13.66 9.84 11.31
N VAL A 311 12.50 10.25 10.80
CA VAL A 311 11.30 10.54 11.55
C VAL A 311 10.35 9.35 11.41
N VAL A 312 10.62 8.31 12.19
CA VAL A 312 9.85 7.06 12.17
C VAL A 312 8.60 7.20 13.02
N GLY A 313 7.43 7.04 12.40
CA GLY A 313 6.13 7.15 13.06
C GLY A 313 4.98 7.39 12.09
N ASP A 314 3.82 7.80 12.62
CA ASP A 314 2.70 8.19 11.77
C ASP A 314 3.05 9.39 10.88
N ILE A 315 3.16 9.16 9.56
CA ILE A 315 3.53 10.18 8.56
C ILE A 315 2.65 11.43 8.67
N SER A 316 1.34 11.24 8.84
CA SER A 316 0.39 12.35 9.00
C SER A 316 0.68 13.16 10.27
N GLY A 317 0.94 12.49 11.39
CA GLY A 317 1.36 13.11 12.64
C GLY A 317 2.70 13.84 12.53
N SER A 318 3.66 13.28 11.79
CA SER A 318 4.96 13.91 11.50
C SER A 318 4.81 15.19 10.70
N LEU A 319 4.04 15.17 9.60
CA LEU A 319 3.79 16.34 8.77
C LEU A 319 2.96 17.41 9.52
N TRP A 320 1.98 16.98 10.32
CA TRP A 320 1.23 17.91 11.18
C TRP A 320 2.16 18.60 12.19
N ALA A 321 2.98 17.83 12.92
CA ALA A 321 3.91 18.37 13.91
C ALA A 321 4.95 19.30 13.26
N LEU A 322 5.39 18.98 12.04
CA LEU A 322 6.25 19.85 11.25
C LEU A 322 5.56 21.18 10.94
N ASN A 323 4.37 21.14 10.33
CA ASN A 323 3.61 22.34 10.00
C ASN A 323 3.41 23.24 11.23
N GLN A 324 3.07 22.66 12.39
CA GLN A 324 2.91 23.43 13.62
C GLN A 324 4.18 24.16 14.07
N ARG A 325 5.36 23.60 13.82
CA ARG A 325 6.64 24.20 14.22
C ARG A 325 7.19 25.20 13.21
N LEU A 326 6.77 25.11 11.95
CA LEU A 326 7.19 26.04 10.91
C LEU A 326 6.37 27.34 10.90
N VAL A 327 5.17 27.38 11.51
CA VAL A 327 4.34 28.60 11.60
C VAL A 327 5.07 29.74 12.29
N ASP A 328 5.87 29.45 13.32
CA ASP A 328 6.62 30.45 14.09
C ASP A 328 8.07 30.65 13.58
N GLY A 329 8.43 30.01 12.47
CA GLY A 329 9.79 29.98 11.96
C GLY A 329 10.07 31.02 10.89
N ASP A 330 11.24 31.67 10.97
CA ASP A 330 11.74 32.54 9.90
C ASP A 330 12.39 31.69 8.81
N LEU A 331 11.61 31.37 7.77
CA LEU A 331 12.05 30.53 6.64
C LEU A 331 12.66 31.40 5.54
N HIS A 332 13.88 31.04 5.12
CA HIS A 332 14.62 31.75 4.08
C HIS A 332 14.78 30.91 2.81
N PHE A 333 13.68 30.31 2.35
CA PHE A 333 13.67 29.57 1.10
C PHE A 333 13.74 30.50 -0.11
N ASP A 334 14.51 30.10 -1.12
CA ASP A 334 14.26 30.58 -2.47
C ASP A 334 12.86 30.05 -2.86
N CYS A 335 11.89 30.93 -3.04
CA CYS A 335 10.49 30.50 -3.18
C CYS A 335 10.12 30.07 -4.60
N ASP A 336 10.98 30.36 -5.59
CA ASP A 336 10.63 30.28 -7.01
C ASP A 336 11.67 29.50 -7.85
N TRP A 337 12.75 29.00 -7.25
CA TRP A 337 13.85 28.31 -7.97
C TRP A 337 13.42 27.12 -8.83
N TYR A 338 12.27 26.50 -8.52
CA TYR A 338 11.73 25.34 -9.21
C TYR A 338 10.78 25.72 -10.37
N GLN A 339 10.26 26.96 -10.40
CA GLN A 339 9.27 27.39 -11.41
C GLN A 339 9.76 27.20 -12.85
N PRO A 340 11.02 27.50 -13.24
CA PRO A 340 11.47 27.28 -14.61
C PRO A 340 11.46 25.80 -15.04
N VAL A 341 11.62 24.88 -14.09
CA VAL A 341 11.49 23.43 -14.35
C VAL A 341 10.02 23.09 -14.57
N ARG A 342 9.12 23.55 -13.69
CA ARG A 342 7.68 23.31 -13.83
C ARG A 342 7.12 23.83 -15.15
N HIS A 343 7.46 25.06 -15.55
CA HIS A 343 6.98 25.62 -16.81
C HIS A 343 7.38 24.76 -18.01
N ARG A 344 8.65 24.32 -18.09
CA ARG A 344 9.09 23.40 -19.14
C ARG A 344 8.33 22.08 -19.15
N ILE A 345 8.05 21.50 -17.97
CA ILE A 345 7.24 20.26 -17.89
C ILE A 345 5.82 20.50 -18.45
N LEU A 346 5.18 21.61 -18.08
CA LEU A 346 3.83 21.92 -18.54
C LEU A 346 3.78 22.25 -20.04
N ASP A 347 4.77 22.98 -20.55
CA ASP A 347 4.90 23.29 -21.97
C ASP A 347 5.12 22.03 -22.81
N ASP A 348 5.96 21.10 -22.33
CA ASP A 348 6.19 19.80 -22.95
C ASP A 348 4.90 18.97 -23.00
N ILE A 349 4.17 18.86 -21.88
CA ILE A 349 2.86 18.19 -21.83
C ILE A 349 1.86 18.84 -22.80
N ALA A 350 1.81 20.17 -22.84
CA ALA A 350 0.91 20.92 -23.72
C ALA A 350 1.29 20.78 -25.21
N SER A 351 2.53 20.38 -25.52
CA SER A 351 2.98 20.12 -26.90
C SER A 351 2.40 18.82 -27.50
N TYR A 352 1.95 17.89 -26.65
CA TYR A 352 1.27 16.68 -27.09
C TYR A 352 -0.19 16.97 -27.47
N ASP A 353 -0.43 17.34 -28.74
CA ASP A 353 -1.78 17.48 -29.32
C ASP A 353 -2.24 16.14 -29.93
N LEU A 354 -2.78 15.24 -29.11
CA LEU A 354 -3.50 14.07 -29.61
C LEU A 354 -4.91 14.50 -30.02
N GLN A 355 -5.09 14.79 -31.30
CA GLN A 355 -6.41 15.12 -31.84
C GLN A 355 -7.37 13.92 -31.71
N GLU A 356 -8.60 14.21 -31.30
CA GLU A 356 -9.66 13.21 -31.17
C GLU A 356 -9.86 12.49 -32.52
N GLY A 357 -9.66 11.17 -32.55
CA GLY A 357 -9.77 10.34 -33.75
C GLY A 357 -8.43 9.97 -34.42
N GLN A 358 -7.29 10.49 -33.97
CA GLN A 358 -6.01 9.95 -34.40
C GLN A 358 -5.77 8.56 -33.77
N PRO A 359 -5.33 7.56 -34.55
CA PRO A 359 -4.96 6.28 -33.98
C PRO A 359 -3.79 6.50 -33.00
N PHE A 360 -3.94 5.97 -31.78
CA PHE A 360 -2.82 5.88 -30.83
C PHE A 360 -1.73 5.01 -31.45
N THR A 361 -0.75 5.65 -32.06
CA THR A 361 0.46 5.02 -32.57
C THR A 361 1.55 5.38 -31.57
N ILE A 362 2.27 4.38 -31.07
CA ILE A 362 3.44 4.63 -30.21
C ILE A 362 4.44 5.42 -31.07
N PRO A 363 4.76 6.69 -30.73
CA PRO A 363 5.87 7.36 -31.38
C PRO A 363 7.12 6.56 -30.99
N GLY A 364 7.74 5.92 -31.99
CA GLY A 364 8.90 5.04 -31.80
C GLY A 364 10.10 5.77 -31.23
#